data_AF-A0A920CRJ7-F1
#
_entry.id   AF-A0A920CRJ7-F1
#
_cell.length_a   1.000
_cell.length_b   1.000
_cell.length_c   1.000
_cell.angle_alpha   90.00
_cell.angle_beta   90.00
_cell.angle_gamma   90.00
#
_symmetry.space_group_name_H-M   'P 1'
#
loop_
_entity.id
_entity.type
_entity.pdbx_description
1 polymer ?
#
loop_
_entity_poly.entity_id
_entity_poly.type
_entity_poly.pdbx_seq_one_letter_code
_entity_poly.pdbx_strand_id
1 'polypeptide(L)'
;MKITDFSIIFVIIFVPVFLLSGFLIKDQRTVKFLELKYVTALRTAVQDGASMLNRNEKQEFEAGYGSTKFFRADKELALAMFYKTLYSNLGIEEDIPAQAALDHYIPAVAVIDYDGYYIYADEEFTSEDRQTMIKHVWSPKKPYAYSDGSGNMVRFTLDNEVNVYDHRSGEWIQGLQRELKETTNVALIARSDLFEQIRRSTIVRTIENDLANVINRHNEFAARNGISYQFTLPLISGEEWNNSINDIGLIAFIQGLPVGHTYINNYALGGGRLVKTEGILAGTDPVTGIRYFEREGCRSGLMHEETFSSAKEAAASGYFERRCGNQAVP
;
A
#
# COMPACT_ATOMS: atom_id res chain seq x y z
N MET A 1 45.10 51.38 -17.90
CA MET A 1 45.22 49.97 -17.47
C MET A 1 45.62 49.14 -18.66
N LYS A 2 46.61 48.26 -18.49
CA LYS A 2 46.99 47.27 -19.51
C LYS A 2 45.97 46.13 -19.49
N ILE A 3 45.84 45.40 -20.59
CA ILE A 3 44.96 44.22 -20.68
C ILE A 3 45.23 43.20 -19.56
N THR A 4 46.49 43.11 -19.11
CA THR A 4 46.92 42.28 -17.98
C THR A 4 46.22 42.64 -16.66
N ASP A 5 45.94 43.93 -16.43
CA ASP A 5 45.31 44.40 -15.19
C ASP A 5 43.84 43.95 -15.13
N PHE A 6 43.15 43.95 -16.28
CA PHE A 6 41.79 43.43 -16.40
C PHE A 6 41.73 41.90 -16.22
N SER A 7 42.73 41.16 -16.72
CA SER A 7 42.82 39.71 -16.52
C SER A 7 43.01 39.33 -15.05
N ILE A 8 43.82 40.07 -14.30
CA ILE A 8 44.04 39.81 -12.87
C ILE A 8 42.76 40.03 -12.06
N ILE A 9 42.05 41.14 -12.31
CA ILE A 9 40.75 41.42 -11.65
C ILE A 9 39.72 40.34 -11.96
N PHE A 10 39.67 39.88 -13.22
CA PHE A 10 38.78 38.80 -13.64
C PHE A 10 39.06 37.51 -12.86
N VAL A 11 40.32 37.09 -12.73
CA VAL A 11 40.68 35.87 -12.00
C VAL A 11 40.32 35.98 -10.51
N ILE A 12 40.60 37.13 -9.88
CA ILE A 12 40.31 37.37 -8.46
C ILE A 12 38.80 37.30 -8.18
N ILE A 13 37.94 37.73 -9.11
CA ILE A 13 36.49 37.70 -8.94
C ILE A 13 35.91 36.34 -9.32
N PHE A 14 36.28 35.80 -10.49
CA PHE A 14 35.63 34.60 -11.03
C PHE A 14 36.08 33.32 -10.34
N VAL A 15 37.35 33.18 -9.94
CA VAL A 15 37.82 31.94 -9.30
C VAL A 15 37.09 31.65 -7.98
N PRO A 16 36.94 32.61 -7.03
CA PRO A 16 36.16 32.38 -5.81
C PRO A 16 34.69 32.06 -6.09
N VAL A 17 34.08 32.71 -7.08
CA VAL A 17 32.68 32.44 -7.47
C VAL A 17 32.50 31.03 -8.02
N PHE A 18 33.43 30.57 -8.87
CA PHE A 18 33.39 29.19 -9.39
C PHE A 18 33.62 28.15 -8.29
N LEU A 19 34.53 28.40 -7.35
CA LEU A 19 34.74 27.51 -6.21
C LEU A 19 33.49 27.41 -5.34
N LEU A 20 32.88 28.56 -5.00
CA LEU A 20 31.66 28.61 -4.19
C LEU A 20 30.49 27.92 -4.90
N SER A 21 30.31 28.16 -6.20
CA SER A 21 29.33 27.44 -7.01
C SER A 21 29.60 25.93 -7.04
N GLY A 22 30.87 25.53 -7.11
CA GLY A 22 31.27 24.12 -7.10
C GLY A 22 30.91 23.41 -5.79
N PHE A 23 31.06 24.08 -4.65
CA PHE A 23 30.62 23.56 -3.35
C PHE A 23 29.10 23.41 -3.29
N LEU A 24 28.34 24.45 -3.66
CA LEU A 24 26.89 24.41 -3.67
C LEU A 24 26.34 23.28 -4.55
N ILE A 25 26.94 23.05 -5.73
CA ILE A 25 26.54 21.96 -6.63
C ILE A 25 26.83 20.59 -6.00
N LYS A 26 27.95 20.43 -5.29
CA LYS A 26 28.27 19.16 -4.61
C LYS A 26 27.28 18.88 -3.48
N ASP A 27 26.97 19.87 -2.66
CA ASP A 27 26.03 19.72 -1.55
C ASP A 27 24.63 19.37 -2.07
N GLN A 28 24.16 20.06 -3.11
CA GLN A 28 22.87 19.74 -3.75
C GLN A 28 22.82 18.31 -4.32
N ARG A 29 23.93 17.83 -4.90
CA ARG A 29 24.01 16.44 -5.38
C ARG A 29 23.92 15.44 -4.23
N THR A 30 24.61 15.71 -3.13
CA THR A 30 24.56 14.85 -1.93
C THR A 30 23.16 14.80 -1.33
N VAL A 31 22.50 15.95 -1.18
CA VAL A 31 21.11 16.04 -0.69
C VAL A 31 20.18 15.22 -1.58
N LYS A 32 20.24 15.41 -2.90
CA LYS A 32 19.39 14.69 -3.85
C LYS A 32 19.67 13.19 -3.87
N PHE A 33 20.93 12.78 -3.74
CA PHE A 33 21.30 11.38 -3.66
C PHE A 33 20.72 10.73 -2.39
N LEU A 34 20.81 11.42 -1.25
CA LEU A 34 20.28 10.90 0.00
C LEU A 34 18.75 10.82 -0.03
N GLU A 35 18.07 11.83 -0.56
CA GLU A 35 16.63 11.81 -0.79
C GLU A 35 16.21 10.60 -1.63
N LEU A 36 16.86 10.36 -2.78
CA LEU A 36 16.58 9.20 -3.61
C LEU A 36 16.82 7.89 -2.86
N LYS A 37 17.88 7.78 -2.05
CA LYS A 37 18.14 6.59 -1.24
C LYS A 37 16.96 6.28 -0.31
N TYR A 38 16.48 7.27 0.45
CA TYR A 38 15.36 7.09 1.38
C TYR A 38 14.04 6.81 0.66
N VAL A 39 13.74 7.54 -0.42
CA VAL A 39 12.51 7.35 -1.19
C VAL A 39 12.46 5.97 -1.84
N THR A 40 13.57 5.52 -2.42
CA THR A 40 13.66 4.18 -3.00
C THR A 40 13.55 3.11 -1.92
N ALA A 41 14.24 3.26 -0.78
CA ALA A 41 14.13 2.32 0.34
C ALA A 41 12.68 2.22 0.86
N LEU A 42 12.01 3.36 1.05
CA LEU A 42 10.61 3.41 1.49
C LEU A 42 9.67 2.73 0.49
N ARG A 43 9.81 3.03 -0.81
CA ARG A 43 8.97 2.43 -1.85
C ARG A 43 9.16 0.92 -1.95
N THR A 44 10.40 0.44 -1.91
CA THR A 44 10.70 -1.00 -1.93
C THR A 44 10.14 -1.67 -0.68
N ALA A 45 10.31 -1.07 0.50
CA ALA A 45 9.76 -1.58 1.76
C ALA A 45 8.24 -1.67 1.74
N VAL A 46 7.55 -0.64 1.25
CA VAL A 46 6.10 -0.64 1.13
C VAL A 46 5.62 -1.72 0.15
N GLN A 47 6.31 -1.88 -0.98
CA GLN A 47 5.97 -2.91 -1.97
C GLN A 47 6.15 -4.34 -1.40
N ASP A 48 7.26 -4.60 -0.71
CA ASP A 48 7.53 -5.90 -0.10
C ASP A 48 6.53 -6.20 1.02
N GLY A 49 6.25 -5.23 1.88
CA GLY A 49 5.23 -5.34 2.93
C GLY A 49 3.83 -5.58 2.35
N ALA A 50 3.44 -4.82 1.33
CA ALA A 50 2.16 -4.98 0.66
C ALA A 50 2.01 -6.37 0.05
N SER A 51 3.07 -6.93 -0.55
CA SER A 51 3.03 -8.29 -1.12
C SER A 51 2.71 -9.38 -0.09
N MET A 52 3.03 -9.14 1.19
CA MET A 52 2.78 -10.07 2.29
C MET A 52 1.37 -9.96 2.84
N LEU A 53 0.64 -8.87 2.54
CA LEU A 53 -0.77 -8.75 2.86
C LEU A 53 -1.61 -9.81 2.15
N ASN A 54 -1.10 -10.41 1.06
CA ASN A 54 -1.68 -11.56 0.37
C ASN A 54 -1.25 -12.93 0.94
N ARG A 55 -0.73 -12.97 2.17
CA ARG A 55 -0.61 -14.21 2.97
C ARG A 55 -1.66 -14.18 4.08
N ASN A 56 -2.48 -15.22 4.13
CA ASN A 56 -3.67 -15.23 4.97
C ASN A 56 -3.25 -15.39 6.44
N GLU A 57 -3.87 -14.63 7.33
CA GLU A 57 -3.62 -14.70 8.78
C GLU A 57 -3.92 -16.11 9.36
N LYS A 58 -4.79 -16.91 8.74
CA LYS A 58 -5.07 -18.31 9.11
C LYS A 58 -5.32 -19.23 7.89
N GLN A 59 -4.85 -20.47 7.97
CA GLN A 59 -5.05 -21.53 6.96
C GLN A 59 -6.54 -21.83 6.65
N GLU A 60 -7.45 -21.61 7.61
CA GLU A 60 -8.89 -21.80 7.43
C GLU A 60 -9.57 -20.79 6.49
N PHE A 61 -8.88 -19.69 6.15
CA PHE A 61 -9.33 -18.67 5.20
C PHE A 61 -8.62 -18.77 3.84
N GLU A 62 -7.86 -19.84 3.59
CA GLU A 62 -7.37 -20.18 2.26
C GLU A 62 -8.55 -20.47 1.32
N ALA A 63 -8.43 -20.03 0.06
CA ALA A 63 -9.51 -20.07 -0.92
C ALA A 63 -9.97 -21.51 -1.20
N GLY A 64 -10.98 -21.97 -0.47
CA GLY A 64 -11.83 -23.09 -0.84
C GLY A 64 -12.80 -22.71 -1.97
N TYR A 65 -13.31 -23.73 -2.66
CA TYR A 65 -14.10 -23.76 -3.91
C TYR A 65 -15.35 -22.83 -4.05
N GLY A 66 -15.52 -21.76 -3.27
CA GLY A 66 -16.74 -20.92 -3.31
C GLY A 66 -16.54 -19.40 -3.34
N SER A 67 -15.37 -18.85 -3.00
CA SER A 67 -15.10 -17.42 -3.16
C SER A 67 -13.60 -17.15 -3.07
N THR A 68 -13.02 -16.62 -4.14
CA THR A 68 -11.57 -16.43 -4.27
C THR A 68 -11.04 -15.16 -3.60
N LYS A 69 -11.86 -14.44 -2.82
CA LYS A 69 -11.54 -13.07 -2.40
C LYS A 69 -11.80 -12.72 -0.93
N PHE A 70 -12.07 -13.70 -0.06
CA PHE A 70 -12.05 -13.45 1.39
C PHE A 70 -10.61 -13.51 1.90
N PHE A 71 -9.82 -12.48 1.57
CA PHE A 71 -8.46 -12.32 2.04
C PHE A 71 -8.44 -11.47 3.31
N ARG A 72 -7.94 -12.00 4.42
CA ARG A 72 -7.65 -11.18 5.62
C ARG A 72 -6.16 -10.89 5.63
N ALA A 73 -5.82 -9.61 5.50
CA ALA A 73 -4.45 -9.17 5.47
C ALA A 73 -3.72 -9.46 6.79
N ASP A 74 -2.60 -10.19 6.72
CA ASP A 74 -1.66 -10.31 7.84
C ASP A 74 -0.86 -9.00 7.99
N LYS A 75 -1.47 -8.04 8.70
CA LYS A 75 -0.92 -6.70 8.96
C LYS A 75 0.39 -6.77 9.77
N GLU A 76 0.54 -7.74 10.68
CA GLU A 76 1.75 -7.94 11.46
C GLU A 76 2.91 -8.40 10.59
N LEU A 77 2.69 -9.40 9.74
CA LEU A 77 3.70 -9.90 8.81
C LEU A 77 4.08 -8.82 7.78
N ALA A 78 3.09 -8.09 7.25
CA ALA A 78 3.32 -6.99 6.33
C ALA A 78 4.17 -5.88 6.93
N LEU A 79 3.88 -5.48 8.18
CA LEU A 79 4.66 -4.46 8.89
C LEU A 79 6.08 -4.95 9.21
N ALA A 80 6.23 -6.21 9.64
CA ALA A 80 7.55 -6.78 9.91
C ALA A 80 8.42 -6.83 8.64
N MET A 81 7.83 -7.22 7.51
CA MET A 81 8.52 -7.25 6.22
C MET A 81 8.84 -5.85 5.69
N PHE A 82 7.94 -4.89 5.89
CA PHE A 82 8.19 -3.47 5.62
C PHE A 82 9.45 -2.98 6.36
N TYR A 83 9.50 -3.12 7.69
CA TYR A 83 10.65 -2.64 8.48
C TYR A 83 11.93 -3.38 8.12
N LYS A 84 11.86 -4.70 7.94
CA LYS A 84 13.02 -5.50 7.50
C LYS A 84 13.61 -4.98 6.19
N THR A 85 12.77 -4.80 5.17
CA THR A 85 13.22 -4.29 3.86
C THR A 85 13.71 -2.85 3.98
N LEU A 86 13.06 -2.00 4.78
CA LEU A 86 13.47 -0.61 4.98
C LEU A 86 14.87 -0.53 5.60
N TYR A 87 15.09 -1.26 6.69
CA TYR A 87 16.36 -1.26 7.40
C TYR A 87 17.49 -1.87 6.57
N SER A 88 17.19 -2.94 5.83
CA SER A 88 18.17 -3.58 4.95
C SER A 88 18.59 -2.64 3.80
N ASN A 89 17.65 -1.95 3.15
CA ASN A 89 17.96 -0.98 2.09
C ASN A 89 18.74 0.25 2.60
N LEU A 90 18.53 0.64 3.85
CA LEU A 90 19.26 1.76 4.45
C LEU A 90 20.63 1.35 5.02
N GLY A 91 20.83 0.06 5.27
CA GLY A 91 22.05 -0.51 5.85
C GLY A 91 22.10 -0.42 7.37
N ILE A 92 20.94 -0.42 8.04
CA ILE A 92 20.80 -0.25 9.50
C ILE A 92 20.20 -1.48 10.20
N GLU A 93 20.20 -2.65 9.55
CA GLU A 93 19.57 -3.88 10.05
C GLU A 93 20.11 -4.35 11.41
N GLU A 94 21.38 -4.07 11.71
CA GLU A 94 22.02 -4.41 12.99
C GLU A 94 22.17 -3.21 13.94
N ASP A 95 21.79 -1.99 13.50
CA ASP A 95 21.96 -0.75 14.25
C ASP A 95 20.65 -0.36 14.96
N ILE A 96 20.44 -0.90 16.16
CA ILE A 96 19.24 -0.68 16.97
C ILE A 96 19.01 0.82 17.26
N PRO A 97 20.02 1.62 17.67
CA PRO A 97 19.85 3.06 17.82
C PRO A 97 19.40 3.77 16.53
N ALA A 98 19.96 3.40 15.37
CA ALA A 98 19.56 4.02 14.10
C ALA A 98 18.15 3.63 13.67
N GLN A 99 17.70 2.40 13.94
CA GLN A 99 16.32 1.97 13.72
C GLN A 99 15.36 2.80 14.58
N ALA A 100 15.61 2.88 15.88
CA ALA A 100 14.80 3.68 16.79
C ALA A 100 14.76 5.17 16.38
N ALA A 101 15.87 5.72 15.91
CA ALA A 101 15.92 7.09 15.39
C ALA A 101 15.10 7.25 14.10
N LEU A 102 15.11 6.26 13.20
CA LEU A 102 14.33 6.30 11.96
C LEU A 102 12.83 6.23 12.23
N ASP A 103 12.40 5.42 13.19
CA ASP A 103 10.99 5.23 13.55
C ASP A 103 10.31 6.57 13.93
N HIS A 104 11.04 7.48 14.59
CA HIS A 104 10.51 8.81 14.93
C HIS A 104 10.17 9.66 13.69
N TYR A 105 10.74 9.36 12.52
CA TYR A 105 10.44 10.03 11.27
C TYR A 105 9.31 9.35 10.47
N ILE A 106 8.72 8.26 11.01
CA ILE A 106 7.61 7.52 10.42
C ILE A 106 6.35 7.78 11.27
N PRO A 107 5.60 8.87 11.01
CA PRO A 107 4.48 9.25 11.88
C PRO A 107 3.32 8.24 11.87
N ALA A 108 3.15 7.50 10.76
CA ALA A 108 2.11 6.50 10.61
C ALA A 108 2.44 5.49 9.49
N VAL A 109 1.91 4.28 9.62
CA VAL A 109 1.81 3.26 8.56
C VAL A 109 0.36 2.78 8.52
N ALA A 110 -0.28 2.74 7.36
CA ALA A 110 -1.65 2.26 7.22
C ALA A 110 -1.73 1.00 6.36
N VAL A 111 -2.47 0.01 6.83
CA VAL A 111 -2.81 -1.21 6.09
C VAL A 111 -4.25 -1.12 5.63
N ILE A 112 -4.44 -1.10 4.31
CA ILE A 112 -5.73 -1.15 3.62
C ILE A 112 -6.09 -2.62 3.47
N ASP A 113 -7.19 -3.03 4.09
CA ASP A 113 -7.74 -4.39 4.06
C ASP A 113 -9.09 -4.40 3.30
N TYR A 114 -9.65 -5.58 3.05
CA TYR A 114 -10.82 -5.77 2.19
C TYR A 114 -12.07 -4.99 2.63
N ASP A 115 -12.39 -4.96 3.92
CA ASP A 115 -13.61 -4.36 4.51
C ASP A 115 -13.30 -3.24 5.52
N GLY A 116 -12.04 -2.82 5.60
CA GLY A 116 -11.61 -1.73 6.47
C GLY A 116 -10.10 -1.55 6.43
N TYR A 117 -9.56 -0.76 7.35
CA TYR A 117 -8.14 -0.47 7.41
C TYR A 117 -7.64 -0.41 8.86
N TYR A 118 -6.33 -0.51 9.01
CA TYR A 118 -5.61 -0.38 10.27
C TYR A 118 -4.58 0.75 10.13
N ILE A 119 -4.36 1.50 11.21
CA ILE A 119 -3.28 2.49 11.27
C ILE A 119 -2.35 2.10 12.42
N TYR A 120 -1.07 1.97 12.11
CA TYR A 120 0.02 1.84 13.06
C TYR A 120 0.63 3.21 13.28
N ALA A 121 0.48 3.74 14.48
CA ALA A 121 0.98 5.07 14.82
C ALA A 121 1.14 5.26 16.32
N ASP A 122 1.75 6.37 16.71
CA ASP A 122 2.01 6.66 18.12
C ASP A 122 0.73 6.76 18.94
N GLU A 123 0.73 6.06 20.07
CA GLU A 123 -0.28 6.14 21.11
C GLU A 123 0.41 6.26 22.48
N GLU A 124 -0.25 6.96 23.40
CA GLU A 124 0.19 7.03 24.80
C GLU A 124 -0.27 5.77 25.54
N PHE A 125 0.69 5.02 26.06
CA PHE A 125 0.41 3.89 26.94
C PHE A 125 0.88 4.21 28.36
N THR A 126 -0.02 4.04 29.33
CA THR A 126 0.38 4.09 30.74
C THR A 126 0.86 2.71 31.14
N SER A 127 2.18 2.56 31.30
CA SER A 127 2.76 1.30 31.79
C SER A 127 2.26 0.97 33.19
N GLU A 128 2.41 -0.28 33.64
CA GLU A 128 2.10 -0.72 35.01
C GLU A 128 2.81 0.16 36.07
N ASP A 129 3.95 0.76 35.72
CA ASP A 129 4.73 1.69 36.54
C ASP A 129 4.24 3.16 36.52
N ARG A 130 3.05 3.45 35.96
CA ARG A 130 2.46 4.81 35.81
C ARG A 130 3.32 5.80 35.03
N GLN A 131 4.23 5.32 34.19
CA GLN A 131 4.97 6.15 33.24
C GLN A 131 4.26 6.11 31.89
N THR A 132 3.98 7.29 31.35
CA THR A 132 3.44 7.44 29.99
C THR A 132 4.57 7.19 29.01
N MET A 133 4.49 6.08 28.28
CA MET A 133 5.39 5.77 27.17
C MET A 133 4.65 5.99 25.86
N ILE A 134 5.35 6.56 24.88
CA ILE A 134 4.83 6.71 23.52
C ILE A 134 5.41 5.56 22.72
N LYS A 135 4.53 4.79 22.08
CA LYS A 135 4.93 3.71 21.19
C LYS A 135 3.93 3.62 20.04
N HIS A 136 4.40 3.21 18.88
CA HIS A 136 3.50 2.84 17.81
C HIS A 136 2.66 1.60 18.16
N VAL A 137 1.34 1.74 18.04
CA VAL A 137 0.35 0.69 18.29
C VAL A 137 -0.64 0.65 17.13
N TRP A 138 -1.17 -0.54 16.85
CA TRP A 138 -2.24 -0.72 15.88
C TRP A 138 -3.56 -0.16 16.41
N SER A 139 -4.23 0.65 15.59
CA SER A 139 -5.63 0.99 15.79
C SER A 139 -6.50 -0.26 15.66
N PRO A 140 -7.70 -0.28 16.30
CA PRO A 140 -8.72 -1.27 15.93
C PRO A 140 -9.05 -1.14 14.44
N LYS A 141 -9.55 -2.22 13.82
CA LYS A 141 -9.98 -2.21 12.42
C LYS A 141 -11.09 -1.18 12.24
N LYS A 142 -10.87 -0.21 11.36
CA LYS A 142 -11.85 0.82 11.06
C LYS A 142 -12.56 0.50 9.75
N PRO A 143 -13.91 0.40 9.73
CA PRO A 143 -14.64 0.08 8.52
C PRO A 143 -14.72 1.29 7.58
N TYR A 144 -14.90 1.03 6.28
CA TYR A 144 -15.22 2.06 5.29
C TYR A 144 -16.70 2.46 5.42
N ALA A 145 -17.03 3.29 6.40
CA ALA A 145 -18.40 3.65 6.71
C ALA A 145 -18.82 4.98 6.06
N TYR A 146 -19.98 4.96 5.40
CA TYR A 146 -20.72 6.12 4.93
C TYR A 146 -22.06 6.19 5.65
N SER A 147 -22.52 7.39 5.94
CA SER A 147 -23.84 7.62 6.50
C SER A 147 -24.55 8.68 5.67
N ASP A 148 -25.80 8.41 5.31
CA ASP A 148 -26.62 9.38 4.59
C ASP A 148 -27.40 10.29 5.55
N GLY A 149 -27.99 11.36 5.02
CA GLY A 149 -28.83 12.27 5.80
C GLY A 149 -30.17 11.66 6.26
N SER A 150 -30.51 10.45 5.81
CA SER A 150 -31.73 9.72 6.19
C SER A 150 -31.50 8.74 7.33
N GLY A 151 -30.26 8.62 7.83
CA GLY A 151 -29.88 7.70 8.91
C GLY A 151 -29.45 6.31 8.45
N ASN A 152 -29.38 6.05 7.14
CA ASN A 152 -28.86 4.80 6.61
C ASN A 152 -27.33 4.79 6.71
N MET A 153 -26.76 3.63 6.99
CA MET A 153 -25.31 3.44 7.05
C MET A 153 -24.89 2.39 6.03
N VAL A 154 -23.84 2.67 5.28
CA VAL A 154 -23.27 1.73 4.32
C VAL A 154 -21.82 1.50 4.69
N ARG A 155 -21.45 0.25 4.94
CA ARG A 155 -20.06 -0.18 5.07
C ARG A 155 -19.63 -0.81 3.76
N PHE A 156 -18.67 -0.17 3.12
CA PHE A 156 -18.12 -0.63 1.86
C PHE A 156 -17.04 -1.68 2.06
N THR A 157 -16.80 -2.48 1.02
CA THR A 157 -15.55 -3.22 0.83
C THR A 157 -14.77 -2.62 -0.34
N LEU A 158 -13.57 -3.14 -0.60
CA LEU A 158 -12.76 -2.78 -1.78
C LEU A 158 -13.43 -3.23 -3.09
N ASP A 159 -14.45 -4.10 -3.01
CA ASP A 159 -15.27 -4.57 -4.12
C ASP A 159 -16.71 -4.02 -4.08
N ASN A 160 -17.61 -4.70 -4.79
CA ASN A 160 -19.03 -4.36 -4.90
C ASN A 160 -19.89 -5.01 -3.79
N GLU A 161 -19.27 -5.72 -2.85
CA GLU A 161 -19.97 -6.27 -1.68
C GLU A 161 -20.12 -5.18 -0.62
N VAL A 162 -21.30 -5.08 0.00
CA VAL A 162 -21.56 -4.06 1.01
C VAL A 162 -22.43 -4.58 2.14
N ASN A 163 -22.27 -3.94 3.30
CA ASN A 163 -23.16 -4.09 4.44
C ASN A 163 -23.98 -2.81 4.59
N VAL A 164 -25.29 -2.90 4.39
CA VAL A 164 -26.20 -1.76 4.42
C VAL A 164 -27.10 -1.88 5.63
N TYR A 165 -27.16 -0.81 6.41
CA TYR A 165 -28.16 -0.59 7.44
C TYR A 165 -29.26 0.30 6.87
N ASP A 166 -30.45 -0.26 6.69
CA ASP A 166 -31.64 0.49 6.29
C ASP A 166 -32.36 0.97 7.57
N HIS A 167 -32.43 2.28 7.76
CA HIS A 167 -33.05 2.89 8.93
C HIS A 167 -34.57 2.61 8.99
N ARG A 168 -35.23 2.37 7.85
CA ARG A 168 -36.68 2.09 7.80
C ARG A 168 -37.02 0.68 8.25
N SER A 169 -36.22 -0.32 7.87
CA SER A 169 -36.42 -1.70 8.32
C SER A 169 -35.73 -1.98 9.66
N GLY A 170 -34.70 -1.21 10.00
CA GLY A 170 -33.89 -1.42 11.21
C GLY A 170 -32.94 -2.62 11.11
N GLU A 171 -32.72 -3.16 9.90
CA GLU A 171 -31.95 -4.37 9.66
C GLU A 171 -30.64 -4.11 8.92
N TRP A 172 -29.65 -4.96 9.20
CA TRP A 172 -28.41 -5.03 8.44
C TRP A 172 -28.55 -6.06 7.33
N ILE A 173 -28.24 -5.66 6.11
CA ILE A 173 -28.33 -6.49 4.92
C ILE A 173 -26.95 -6.51 4.26
N GLN A 174 -26.42 -7.72 4.06
CA GLN A 174 -25.15 -7.95 3.37
C GLN A 174 -25.41 -8.52 1.99
N GLY A 175 -24.64 -8.08 0.99
CA GLY A 175 -24.68 -8.68 -0.34
C GLY A 175 -23.97 -7.85 -1.40
N LEU A 176 -24.01 -8.34 -2.63
CA LEU A 176 -23.53 -7.59 -3.77
C LEU A 176 -24.47 -6.43 -4.07
N GLN A 177 -23.90 -5.26 -4.39
CA GLN A 177 -24.67 -4.05 -4.71
C GLN A 177 -25.80 -4.31 -5.71
N ARG A 178 -25.56 -5.13 -6.74
CA ARG A 178 -26.55 -5.48 -7.78
C ARG A 178 -27.74 -6.27 -7.24
N GLU A 179 -27.53 -7.13 -6.24
CA GLU A 179 -28.57 -7.97 -5.63
C GLU A 179 -29.39 -7.16 -4.63
N LEU A 180 -28.74 -6.22 -3.94
CA LEU A 180 -29.37 -5.34 -2.96
C LEU A 180 -30.23 -4.22 -3.58
N LYS A 181 -30.18 -4.02 -4.91
CA LYS A 181 -31.02 -3.05 -5.61
C LYS A 181 -32.52 -3.34 -5.45
N GLU A 182 -32.88 -4.61 -5.37
CA GLU A 182 -34.27 -5.05 -5.30
C GLU A 182 -34.77 -5.19 -3.86
N THR A 183 -33.85 -5.32 -2.89
CA THR A 183 -34.16 -5.60 -1.48
C THR A 183 -34.10 -4.37 -0.59
N THR A 184 -33.29 -3.35 -0.95
CA THR A 184 -33.02 -2.19 -0.08
C THR A 184 -33.74 -0.93 -0.58
N ASN A 185 -34.20 -0.08 0.35
CA ASN A 185 -34.77 1.23 0.01
C ASN A 185 -33.71 2.34 -0.05
N VAL A 186 -32.43 2.00 0.07
CA VAL A 186 -31.33 2.96 0.13
C VAL A 186 -31.01 3.45 -1.28
N ALA A 187 -31.29 4.72 -1.57
CA ALA A 187 -31.15 5.31 -2.90
C ALA A 187 -29.73 5.19 -3.49
N LEU A 188 -28.70 5.14 -2.62
CA LEU A 188 -27.32 4.95 -3.03
C LEU A 188 -27.10 3.59 -3.71
N ILE A 189 -27.71 2.53 -3.20
CA ILE A 189 -27.54 1.17 -3.72
C ILE A 189 -28.18 1.03 -5.10
N ALA A 190 -29.29 1.72 -5.38
CA ALA A 190 -29.96 1.65 -6.67
C ALA A 190 -29.11 2.21 -7.83
N ARG A 191 -28.24 3.20 -7.58
CA ARG A 191 -27.49 3.95 -8.60
C ARG A 191 -26.04 3.48 -8.67
N SER A 192 -25.71 2.59 -9.61
CA SER A 192 -24.36 1.98 -9.70
C SER A 192 -23.22 3.00 -9.88
N ASP A 193 -23.36 4.01 -10.74
CA ASP A 193 -22.28 4.99 -10.96
C ASP A 193 -22.03 5.86 -9.73
N LEU A 194 -23.13 6.32 -9.10
CA LEU A 194 -23.06 7.10 -7.86
C LEU A 194 -22.53 6.25 -6.71
N PHE A 195 -22.93 4.99 -6.63
CA PHE A 195 -22.42 4.03 -5.65
C PHE A 195 -20.90 3.92 -5.75
N GLU A 196 -20.35 3.68 -6.94
CA GLU A 196 -18.90 3.57 -7.11
C GLU A 196 -18.17 4.87 -6.76
N GLN A 197 -18.74 6.01 -7.13
CA GLN A 197 -18.16 7.32 -6.79
C GLN A 197 -18.16 7.56 -5.27
N ILE A 198 -19.27 7.28 -4.58
CA ILE A 198 -19.36 7.44 -3.12
C ILE A 198 -18.48 6.40 -2.42
N ARG A 199 -18.43 5.16 -2.89
CA ARG A 199 -17.56 4.11 -2.35
C ARG A 199 -16.11 4.56 -2.37
N ARG A 200 -15.59 4.93 -3.55
CA ARG A 200 -14.20 5.38 -3.74
C ARG A 200 -13.88 6.60 -2.88
N SER A 201 -14.74 7.63 -2.93
CA SER A 201 -14.52 8.85 -2.15
C SER A 201 -14.61 8.61 -0.64
N THR A 202 -15.47 7.69 -0.17
CA THR A 202 -15.58 7.33 1.25
C THR A 202 -14.34 6.59 1.72
N ILE A 203 -13.86 5.59 0.97
CA ILE A 203 -12.64 4.84 1.30
C ILE A 203 -11.46 5.80 1.45
N VAL A 204 -11.21 6.63 0.43
CA VAL A 204 -10.12 7.61 0.44
C VAL A 204 -10.27 8.60 1.61
N ARG A 205 -11.44 9.25 1.72
CA ARG A 205 -11.66 10.29 2.74
C ARG A 205 -11.56 9.74 4.16
N THR A 206 -12.07 8.54 4.42
CA THR A 206 -11.99 7.93 5.76
C THR A 206 -10.53 7.67 6.15
N ILE A 207 -9.72 7.10 5.25
CA ILE A 207 -8.29 6.88 5.50
C ILE A 207 -7.55 8.22 5.66
N GLU A 208 -7.79 9.19 4.79
CA GLU A 208 -7.12 10.50 4.83
C GLU A 208 -7.42 11.28 6.11
N ASN A 209 -8.69 11.33 6.54
CA ASN A 209 -9.05 12.04 7.78
C ASN A 209 -8.38 11.38 8.99
N ASP A 210 -8.35 10.05 9.03
CA ASP A 210 -7.77 9.33 10.17
C ASP A 210 -6.25 9.43 10.19
N LEU A 211 -5.59 9.35 9.03
CA LEU A 211 -4.16 9.64 8.91
C LEU A 211 -3.83 11.08 9.32
N ALA A 212 -4.64 12.05 8.89
CA ALA A 212 -4.44 13.45 9.29
C ALA A 212 -4.57 13.62 10.81
N ASN A 213 -5.58 12.99 11.42
CA ASN A 213 -5.76 13.01 12.88
C ASN A 213 -4.58 12.39 13.62
N VAL A 214 -4.08 11.25 13.12
CA VAL A 214 -2.94 10.56 13.69
C VAL A 214 -1.64 11.38 13.55
N ILE A 215 -1.39 11.98 12.39
CA ILE A 215 -0.23 12.85 12.16
C ILE A 215 -0.32 14.10 13.03
N ASN A 216 -1.51 14.66 13.23
CA ASN A 216 -1.71 15.78 14.15
C ASN A 216 -1.37 15.40 15.60
N ARG A 217 -1.76 14.20 16.05
CA ARG A 217 -1.37 13.70 17.37
C ARG A 217 0.14 13.46 17.47
N HIS A 218 0.77 12.94 16.42
CA HIS A 218 2.23 12.81 16.35
C HIS A 218 2.93 14.18 16.50
N ASN A 219 2.40 15.26 15.91
CA ASN A 219 2.90 16.62 16.14
C ASN A 219 2.85 17.04 17.61
N GLU A 220 1.79 16.67 18.35
CA GLU A 220 1.70 16.97 19.78
C GLU A 220 2.82 16.27 20.56
N PHE A 221 3.10 15.01 20.22
CA PHE A 221 4.20 14.25 20.82
C PHE A 221 5.57 14.81 20.44
N ALA A 222 5.77 15.15 19.16
CA ALA A 222 6.99 15.77 18.67
C ALA A 222 7.28 17.09 19.39
N ALA A 223 6.26 17.94 19.55
CA ALA A 223 6.37 19.22 20.25
C ALA A 223 6.76 19.05 21.73
N ARG A 224 6.19 18.05 22.43
CA ARG A 224 6.57 17.74 23.84
C ARG A 224 8.03 17.29 23.98
N ASN A 225 8.60 16.70 22.93
CA ASN A 225 9.99 16.26 22.87
C ASN A 225 10.94 17.31 22.26
N GLY A 226 10.48 18.56 22.07
CA GLY A 226 11.30 19.66 21.57
C GLY A 226 11.55 19.64 20.07
N ILE A 227 10.81 18.84 19.31
CA ILE A 227 10.86 18.82 17.84
C ILE A 227 9.97 19.95 17.32
N SER A 228 10.57 20.90 16.61
CA SER A 228 9.87 22.05 16.00
C SER A 228 9.35 21.78 14.59
N TYR A 229 9.64 20.60 14.04
CA TYR A 229 9.18 20.19 12.72
C TYR A 229 7.68 19.87 12.75
N GLN A 230 6.93 20.36 11.75
CA GLN A 230 5.50 20.10 11.62
C GLN A 230 5.25 19.04 10.55
N PHE A 231 4.78 17.88 10.99
CA PHE A 231 4.36 16.76 10.16
C PHE A 231 3.00 17.06 9.53
N THR A 232 2.83 16.74 8.25
CA THR A 232 1.60 17.02 7.49
C THR A 232 1.29 15.86 6.54
N LEU A 233 0.01 15.51 6.39
CA LEU A 233 -0.39 14.53 5.38
C LEU A 233 -0.10 15.09 3.96
N PRO A 234 0.75 14.44 3.15
CA PRO A 234 0.97 14.87 1.77
C PRO A 234 -0.29 14.68 0.92
N LEU A 235 -0.42 15.50 -0.12
CA LEU A 235 -1.49 15.34 -1.10
C LEU A 235 -1.23 14.09 -1.95
N ILE A 236 -2.06 13.06 -1.80
CA ILE A 236 -2.01 11.85 -2.60
C ILE A 236 -2.94 12.03 -3.81
N SER A 237 -2.45 11.73 -5.01
CA SER A 237 -3.24 11.91 -6.22
C SER A 237 -4.41 10.91 -6.31
N GLY A 238 -5.51 11.32 -6.94
CA GLY A 238 -6.64 10.42 -7.18
C GLY A 238 -6.29 9.19 -8.02
N GLU A 239 -5.27 9.27 -8.88
CA GLU A 239 -4.78 8.15 -9.68
C GLU A 239 -4.06 7.10 -8.82
N GLU A 240 -3.17 7.52 -7.93
CA GLU A 240 -2.51 6.62 -6.98
C GLU A 240 -3.51 5.96 -6.05
N TRP A 241 -4.47 6.72 -5.52
CA TRP A 241 -5.59 6.15 -4.77
C TRP A 241 -6.38 5.15 -5.60
N ASN A 242 -6.74 5.48 -6.83
CA ASN A 242 -7.52 4.58 -7.69
C ASN A 242 -6.82 3.26 -7.98
N ASN A 243 -5.49 3.27 -8.10
CA ASN A 243 -4.70 2.06 -8.30
C ASN A 243 -4.64 1.20 -7.03
N SER A 244 -4.75 1.82 -5.85
CA SER A 244 -4.59 1.15 -4.56
C SER A 244 -5.89 0.78 -3.85
N ILE A 245 -7.02 1.47 -4.09
CA ILE A 245 -8.30 1.16 -3.43
C ILE A 245 -9.06 -0.03 -4.05
N ASN A 246 -8.53 -0.63 -5.13
CA ASN A 246 -9.14 -1.83 -5.72
C ASN A 246 -8.58 -3.13 -5.11
N ASP A 247 -7.49 -3.03 -4.34
CA ASP A 247 -6.77 -4.17 -3.78
C ASP A 247 -6.30 -3.82 -2.36
N ILE A 248 -6.00 -4.82 -1.54
CA ILE A 248 -5.36 -4.58 -0.23
C ILE A 248 -4.00 -3.90 -0.44
N GLY A 249 -3.55 -3.10 0.52
CA GLY A 249 -2.35 -2.28 0.32
C GLY A 249 -1.74 -1.74 1.60
N LEU A 250 -0.55 -1.18 1.47
CA LEU A 250 0.23 -0.59 2.55
C LEU A 250 0.61 0.84 2.17
N ILE A 251 0.44 1.78 3.10
CA ILE A 251 0.89 3.17 2.99
C ILE A 251 1.85 3.45 4.14
N ALA A 252 2.98 4.07 3.86
CA ALA A 252 3.90 4.56 4.88
C ALA A 252 4.43 5.95 4.54
N PHE A 253 4.78 6.71 5.58
CA PHE A 253 5.28 8.07 5.46
C PHE A 253 6.69 8.18 6.06
N ILE A 254 7.56 8.99 5.45
CA ILE A 254 8.81 9.46 6.04
C ILE A 254 8.78 10.97 6.00
N GLN A 255 8.89 11.63 7.15
CA GLN A 255 8.78 13.08 7.25
C GLN A 255 9.75 13.65 8.27
N GLY A 256 10.21 14.89 8.03
CA GLY A 256 11.03 15.63 8.98
C GLY A 256 12.48 15.15 9.09
N LEU A 257 12.93 14.24 8.21
CA LEU A 257 14.30 13.73 8.23
C LEU A 257 15.26 14.82 7.70
N PRO A 258 16.19 15.35 8.52
CA PRO A 258 17.03 16.47 8.13
C PRO A 258 18.11 16.04 7.12
N VAL A 259 18.18 16.74 5.99
CA VAL A 259 19.20 16.53 4.95
C VAL A 259 19.71 17.88 4.45
N GLY A 260 20.93 18.23 4.84
CA GLY A 260 21.52 19.54 4.56
C GLY A 260 20.72 20.66 5.22
N HIS A 261 20.14 21.55 4.41
CA HIS A 261 19.28 22.66 4.87
C HIS A 261 17.79 22.39 4.68
N THR A 262 17.43 21.18 4.27
CA THR A 262 16.07 20.78 3.92
C THR A 262 15.64 19.54 4.70
N TYR A 263 14.36 19.18 4.61
CA TYR A 263 13.81 17.97 5.21
C TYR A 263 13.30 17.05 4.11
N ILE A 264 13.47 15.74 4.27
CA ILE A 264 12.83 14.75 3.41
C ILE A 264 11.41 14.52 3.91
N ASN A 265 10.45 14.71 3.01
CA ASN A 265 9.03 14.46 3.22
C ASN A 265 8.51 13.65 2.04
N ASN A 266 8.17 12.39 2.29
CA ASN A 266 7.71 11.49 1.26
C ASN A 266 6.72 10.48 1.82
N TYR A 267 6.03 9.81 0.90
CA TYR A 267 5.17 8.68 1.18
C TYR A 267 5.36 7.62 0.12
N ALA A 268 5.05 6.39 0.48
CA ALA A 268 4.89 5.32 -0.50
C ALA A 268 3.58 4.61 -0.25
N LEU A 269 2.94 4.22 -1.34
CA LEU A 269 1.71 3.46 -1.37
C LEU A 269 1.93 2.27 -2.31
N GLY A 270 1.74 1.06 -1.79
CA GLY A 270 1.95 -0.19 -2.51
C GLY A 270 0.71 -1.07 -2.42
N GLY A 271 0.29 -1.59 -3.57
CA GLY A 271 -0.79 -2.57 -3.65
C GLY A 271 -0.24 -3.98 -3.43
N GLY A 272 -0.97 -4.80 -2.68
CA GLY A 272 -0.56 -6.14 -2.34
C GLY A 272 -0.70 -7.13 -3.49
N ARG A 273 -1.47 -6.80 -4.53
CA ARG A 273 -1.82 -7.67 -5.67
C ARG A 273 -0.62 -8.49 -6.12
N LEU A 274 -0.61 -9.77 -5.72
CA LEU A 274 0.16 -10.76 -6.46
C LEU A 274 -0.45 -10.74 -7.85
N VAL A 275 0.38 -10.52 -8.87
CA VAL A 275 0.03 -10.88 -10.23
C VAL A 275 -0.34 -12.35 -10.13
N LYS A 276 -1.65 -12.64 -10.10
CA LYS A 276 -2.16 -14.00 -10.15
C LYS A 276 -1.67 -14.51 -11.49
N THR A 277 -0.58 -15.28 -11.49
CA THR A 277 -0.19 -16.04 -12.67
C THR A 277 -1.41 -16.89 -12.96
N GLU A 278 -2.09 -16.61 -14.08
CA GLU A 278 -3.23 -17.40 -14.54
C GLU A 278 -2.93 -18.87 -14.30
N GLY A 279 -3.82 -19.57 -13.59
CA GLY A 279 -3.56 -20.92 -13.14
C GLY A 279 -3.21 -21.78 -14.35
N ILE A 280 -2.09 -22.51 -14.26
CA ILE A 280 -1.74 -23.45 -15.32
C ILE A 280 -2.53 -24.73 -15.04
N LEU A 281 -3.49 -25.00 -15.91
CA LEU A 281 -4.31 -26.19 -15.86
C LEU A 281 -3.50 -27.34 -16.47
N ALA A 282 -3.29 -28.40 -15.71
CA ALA A 282 -2.58 -29.59 -16.15
C ALA A 282 -3.54 -30.78 -16.20
N GLY A 283 -3.42 -31.57 -17.26
CA GLY A 283 -4.35 -32.65 -17.53
C GLY A 283 -3.84 -33.60 -18.60
N THR A 284 -4.51 -34.75 -18.70
CA THR A 284 -4.18 -35.75 -19.70
C THR A 284 -5.09 -35.59 -20.92
N ASP A 285 -4.50 -35.65 -22.12
CA ASP A 285 -5.28 -35.67 -23.36
C ASP A 285 -5.97 -37.04 -23.52
N PRO A 286 -7.32 -37.09 -23.60
CA PRO A 286 -8.07 -38.34 -23.66
C PRO A 286 -7.82 -39.15 -24.95
N VAL A 287 -7.28 -38.53 -26.01
CA VAL A 287 -7.02 -39.19 -27.30
C VAL A 287 -5.60 -39.74 -27.34
N THR A 288 -4.61 -38.99 -26.83
CA THR A 288 -3.19 -39.36 -26.94
C THR A 288 -2.59 -39.93 -25.66
N GLY A 289 -3.24 -39.77 -24.52
CA GLY A 289 -2.73 -40.18 -23.21
C GLY A 289 -1.52 -39.36 -22.72
N ILE A 290 -1.15 -38.30 -23.44
CA ILE A 290 -0.03 -37.43 -23.11
C ILE A 290 -0.49 -36.38 -22.10
N ARG A 291 0.36 -36.11 -21.11
CA ARG A 291 0.16 -35.10 -20.07
C ARG A 291 0.56 -33.73 -20.58
N TYR A 292 -0.39 -32.81 -20.63
CA TYR A 292 -0.18 -31.44 -21.05
C TYR A 292 -0.55 -30.45 -19.95
N PHE A 293 0.04 -29.27 -20.01
CA PHE A 293 -0.44 -28.12 -19.29
C PHE A 293 -0.79 -26.98 -20.26
N GLU A 294 -1.81 -26.21 -19.90
CA GLU A 294 -2.32 -25.06 -20.65
C GLU A 294 -2.61 -23.89 -19.71
N ARG A 295 -2.71 -22.67 -20.26
CA ARG A 295 -3.09 -21.49 -19.49
C ARG A 295 -4.62 -21.40 -19.37
N GLU A 296 -5.09 -20.84 -18.26
CA GLU A 296 -6.51 -20.53 -18.03
C GLU A 296 -7.11 -19.77 -19.24
N GLY A 297 -8.14 -20.33 -19.86
CA GLY A 297 -8.81 -19.75 -21.05
C GLY A 297 -8.71 -20.57 -22.33
N CYS A 298 -7.91 -21.64 -22.35
CA CYS A 298 -7.78 -22.51 -23.51
C CYS A 298 -8.82 -23.64 -23.49
N ARG A 299 -9.61 -23.78 -24.58
CA ARG A 299 -10.64 -24.81 -24.72
C ARG A 299 -10.07 -26.06 -25.39
N SER A 300 -9.15 -26.75 -24.72
CA SER A 300 -8.44 -27.89 -25.33
C SER A 300 -9.10 -29.25 -25.11
N GLY A 301 -10.17 -29.32 -24.30
CA GLY A 301 -10.83 -30.59 -23.98
C GLY A 301 -9.96 -31.57 -23.18
N LEU A 302 -8.94 -31.05 -22.48
CA LEU A 302 -8.13 -31.83 -21.53
C LEU A 302 -9.00 -32.23 -20.33
N MET A 303 -8.80 -33.45 -19.81
CA MET A 303 -9.29 -33.75 -18.47
C MET A 303 -8.34 -33.14 -17.46
N HIS A 304 -8.76 -32.04 -16.85
CA HIS A 304 -7.96 -31.34 -15.83
C HIS A 304 -7.82 -32.21 -14.58
N GLU A 305 -6.57 -32.51 -14.22
CA GLU A 305 -6.20 -33.34 -13.07
C GLU A 305 -5.57 -32.50 -11.96
N GLU A 306 -4.72 -31.54 -12.33
CA GLU A 306 -3.91 -30.74 -11.40
C GLU A 306 -3.81 -29.28 -11.87
N THR A 307 -3.52 -28.37 -10.93
CA THR A 307 -3.28 -26.95 -11.23
C THR A 307 -1.93 -26.52 -10.68
N PHE A 308 -1.12 -25.84 -11.49
CA PHE A 308 0.21 -25.36 -11.11
C PHE A 308 0.29 -23.84 -11.10
N SER A 309 1.16 -23.32 -10.23
CA SER A 309 1.44 -21.89 -10.11
C SER A 309 2.40 -21.35 -11.19
N SER A 310 3.14 -22.25 -11.83
CA SER A 310 4.21 -21.93 -12.80
C SER A 310 4.42 -23.05 -13.82
N ALA A 311 4.76 -22.68 -15.05
CA ALA A 311 5.08 -23.64 -16.13
C ALA A 311 6.29 -24.50 -15.79
N LYS A 312 7.22 -23.97 -14.98
CA LYS A 312 8.40 -24.69 -14.50
C LYS A 312 8.01 -25.83 -13.56
N GLU A 313 7.01 -25.61 -12.72
CA GLU A 313 6.49 -26.60 -11.76
C GLU A 313 5.74 -27.72 -12.50
N ALA A 314 4.87 -27.35 -13.45
CA ALA A 314 4.17 -28.30 -14.31
C ALA A 314 5.15 -29.17 -15.14
N ALA A 315 6.19 -28.56 -15.70
CA ALA A 315 7.23 -29.30 -16.44
C ALA A 315 8.04 -30.24 -15.54
N ALA A 316 8.34 -29.83 -14.29
CA ALA A 316 9.02 -30.68 -13.32
C ALA A 316 8.16 -31.91 -12.94
N SER A 317 6.83 -31.75 -12.91
CA SER A 317 5.86 -32.82 -12.70
C SER A 317 5.57 -33.66 -13.96
N GLY A 318 6.27 -33.40 -15.07
CA GLY A 318 6.21 -34.20 -16.29
C GLY A 318 5.13 -33.80 -17.31
N TYR A 319 4.56 -32.60 -17.20
CA TYR A 319 3.58 -32.08 -18.14
C TYR A 319 4.25 -31.27 -19.27
N PHE A 320 3.78 -31.44 -20.50
CA PHE A 320 4.27 -30.69 -21.66
C PHE A 320 3.44 -29.44 -21.95
N GLU A 321 4.06 -28.35 -22.41
CA GLU A 321 3.32 -27.13 -22.76
C GLU A 321 2.50 -27.34 -24.04
N ARG A 322 1.18 -27.12 -23.94
CA ARG A 322 0.30 -27.05 -25.11
C ARG A 322 0.03 -25.59 -25.45
N ARG A 323 0.50 -25.14 -26.62
CA ARG A 323 0.21 -23.78 -27.10
C ARG A 323 -1.25 -23.67 -27.47
N CYS A 324 -1.92 -22.65 -26.94
CA CYS A 324 -3.29 -22.35 -27.30
C CYS A 324 -3.32 -21.86 -28.75
N GLY A 325 -3.86 -22.69 -29.64
CA GLY A 325 -4.07 -22.28 -31.02
C GLY A 325 -5.15 -21.21 -31.06
N ASN A 326 -4.84 -20.05 -31.63
CA ASN A 326 -5.87 -19.08 -32.05
C ASN A 326 -6.76 -19.76 -33.09
N GLN A 327 -7.86 -20.39 -32.65
CA GLN A 327 -8.95 -20.71 -33.56
C GLN A 327 -9.87 -19.51 -33.64
N ALA A 328 -9.99 -19.02 -34.86
CA ALA A 328 -10.72 -17.84 -35.26
C ALA A 328 -12.14 -17.79 -34.68
N VAL A 329 -12.51 -16.60 -34.21
CA VAL A 329 -13.88 -16.14 -34.08
C VAL A 329 -14.61 -16.41 -35.41
N PRO A 330 -15.75 -17.13 -35.43
CA PRO A 330 -16.66 -17.04 -36.57
C PRO A 330 -17.37 -15.69 -36.62
#